data_AF-D4XPV2-F1
#
_entry.id   AF-D4XPV2-F1
#
_cell.length_a   1.000
_cell.length_b   1.000
_cell.length_c   1.000
_cell.angle_alpha   90.00
_cell.angle_beta   90.00
_cell.angle_gamma   90.00
#
_symmetry.space_group_name_H-M   'P 1'
#
loop_
_entity.id
_entity.type
_entity.pdbx_description
1 polymer ?
#
loop_
_entity_poly.entity_id
_entity_poly.type
_entity_poly.pdbx_seq_one_letter_code
_entity_poly.pdbx_strand_id
1 'polypeptide(L)'
;MGIERSVEILKAIRALGIKVAIDDFGTGYSSLSYLRQLPIDQIKLDRSFIQHLPEHKSDAAIVIAITQMAKTLNLEVVAEGVETEEQAKFLTESKCNYLQGYYFAKPVSIEDLKVILDRLYFINT
;
A
#
# COMPACT_ATOMS: atom_id res chain seq x y z
N MET A 1 14.24 -24.01 -0.94
CA MET A 1 13.01 -24.65 -1.44
C MET A 1 11.72 -23.82 -1.27
N GLY A 2 11.53 -22.98 -0.25
CA GLY A 2 10.27 -22.23 -0.07
C GLY A 2 10.08 -21.01 -0.99
N ILE A 3 11.08 -20.14 -1.13
CA ILE A 3 10.96 -18.85 -1.84
C ILE A 3 11.02 -18.99 -3.37
N GLU A 4 11.88 -19.86 -3.89
CA GLU A 4 12.04 -20.05 -5.34
C GLU A 4 10.72 -20.46 -6.01
N ARG A 5 10.00 -21.40 -5.39
CA ARG A 5 8.68 -21.82 -5.88
C ARG A 5 7.67 -20.68 -5.85
N SER A 6 7.64 -19.87 -4.79
CA SER A 6 6.76 -18.70 -4.71
C SER A 6 7.09 -17.69 -5.80
N VAL A 7 8.38 -17.43 -6.07
CA VAL A 7 8.82 -16.55 -7.15
C VAL A 7 8.34 -17.04 -8.51
N GLU A 8 8.45 -18.35 -8.79
CA GLU A 8 7.96 -18.94 -10.05
C GLU A 8 6.45 -18.78 -10.22
N ILE A 9 5.67 -19.05 -9.16
CA ILE A 9 4.21 -18.89 -9.18
C ILE A 9 3.82 -17.43 -9.43
N LEU A 10 4.44 -16.50 -8.71
CA LEU A 10 4.13 -15.07 -8.86
C LEU A 10 4.55 -14.54 -10.26
N LYS A 11 5.65 -15.04 -10.83
CA LYS A 11 6.02 -14.75 -12.23
C LYS A 11 4.95 -15.23 -13.20
N ALA A 12 4.43 -16.46 -13.01
CA ALA A 12 3.38 -17.00 -13.86
C ALA A 12 2.08 -16.18 -13.76
N ILE A 13 1.70 -15.74 -12.55
CA ILE A 13 0.54 -14.86 -12.35
C ILE A 13 0.74 -13.51 -13.06
N ARG A 14 1.91 -12.89 -12.93
CA ARG A 14 2.21 -11.62 -13.62
C ARG A 14 2.26 -11.76 -15.13
N ALA A 15 2.68 -12.90 -15.65
CA ALA A 15 2.65 -13.19 -17.09
C ALA A 15 1.22 -13.18 -17.67
N LEU A 16 0.19 -13.34 -16.82
CA LEU A 16 -1.23 -13.19 -17.20
C LEU A 16 -1.71 -11.73 -17.18
N GLY A 17 -0.85 -10.77 -16.87
CA GLY A 17 -1.21 -9.35 -16.73
C GLY A 17 -1.84 -9.00 -15.37
N ILE A 18 -1.80 -9.91 -14.39
CA ILE A 18 -2.35 -9.70 -13.05
C ILE A 18 -1.28 -9.02 -12.18
N LYS A 19 -1.61 -7.86 -11.59
CA LYS A 19 -0.73 -7.18 -10.63
C LYS A 19 -0.64 -7.95 -9.32
N VAL A 20 0.54 -7.92 -8.70
CA VAL A 20 0.80 -8.59 -7.42
C VAL A 20 1.21 -7.56 -6.37
N ALA A 21 0.54 -7.58 -5.22
CA ALA A 21 0.88 -6.78 -4.05
C ALA A 21 1.39 -7.66 -2.90
N ILE A 22 2.31 -7.13 -2.09
CA ILE A 22 2.66 -7.70 -0.78
C ILE A 22 1.83 -6.99 0.28
N ASP A 23 1.10 -7.77 1.08
CA ASP A 23 0.34 -7.29 2.22
C ASP A 23 1.19 -7.23 3.51
N ASP A 24 0.74 -6.43 4.48
CA ASP A 24 1.34 -6.28 5.82
C ASP A 24 2.85 -5.96 5.81
N PHE A 25 3.32 -5.19 4.82
CA PHE A 25 4.75 -4.90 4.67
C PHE A 25 5.28 -4.16 5.91
N GLY A 26 6.35 -4.74 6.50
CA GLY A 26 7.03 -4.19 7.67
C GLY A 26 6.63 -4.78 9.03
N THR A 27 5.64 -5.67 9.12
CA THR A 27 5.23 -6.32 10.40
C THR A 27 6.01 -7.59 10.75
N GLY A 28 6.88 -8.07 9.84
CA GLY A 28 7.70 -9.28 10.00
C GLY A 28 9.09 -9.16 9.35
N TYR A 29 9.73 -10.30 9.04
CA TYR A 29 11.02 -10.35 8.35
C TYR A 29 10.89 -9.92 6.87
N SER A 30 10.72 -8.63 6.65
CA SER A 30 10.74 -8.02 5.32
C SER A 30 12.19 -7.78 4.91
N SER A 31 12.89 -8.82 4.46
CA SER A 31 14.24 -8.61 3.96
C SER A 31 14.19 -7.82 2.65
N LEU A 32 14.81 -6.64 2.65
CA LEU A 32 15.01 -5.85 1.42
C LEU A 32 15.70 -6.66 0.31
N SER A 33 16.51 -7.66 0.68
CA SER A 33 17.14 -8.56 -0.28
C SER A 33 16.15 -9.45 -1.02
N TYR A 34 15.04 -9.82 -0.39
CA TYR A 34 13.95 -10.59 -1.01
C TYR A 34 13.02 -9.69 -1.82
N LEU A 35 12.74 -8.48 -1.32
CA LEU A 35 11.90 -7.51 -2.04
C LEU A 35 12.42 -7.26 -3.46
N ARG A 36 13.75 -7.20 -3.65
CA ARG A 36 14.39 -7.05 -4.96
C ARG A 36 14.15 -8.23 -5.92
N GLN A 37 13.90 -9.42 -5.40
CA GLN A 37 13.78 -10.65 -6.20
C GLN A 37 12.32 -11.05 -6.46
N LEU A 38 11.40 -10.55 -5.63
CA LEU A 38 9.99 -10.86 -5.75
C LEU A 38 9.39 -10.15 -6.98
N PRO A 39 8.69 -10.88 -7.85
CA PRO A 39 8.03 -10.30 -9.01
C PRO A 39 6.72 -9.66 -8.54
N ILE A 40 6.79 -8.43 -8.05
CA ILE A 40 5.66 -7.69 -7.46
C ILE A 40 5.54 -6.31 -8.12
N ASP A 41 4.38 -5.69 -7.95
CA ASP A 41 4.06 -4.37 -8.49
C ASP A 41 3.77 -3.36 -7.37
N GLN A 42 3.38 -3.84 -6.18
CA GLN A 42 2.91 -3.00 -5.09
C GLN A 42 3.29 -3.56 -3.71
N ILE A 43 3.46 -2.67 -2.73
CA ILE A 43 3.53 -3.01 -1.30
C ILE A 43 2.44 -2.25 -0.53
N LYS A 44 1.90 -2.89 0.51
CA LYS A 44 0.92 -2.30 1.43
C LYS A 44 1.57 -2.11 2.79
N LEU A 45 1.74 -0.85 3.22
CA LEU A 45 2.26 -0.51 4.54
C LEU A 45 1.18 -0.72 5.57
N ASP A 46 1.44 -1.62 6.53
CA ASP A 46 0.51 -1.90 7.61
C ASP A 46 0.21 -0.66 8.45
N ARG A 47 -1.01 -0.62 9.00
CA ARG A 47 -1.51 0.47 9.84
C ARG A 47 -0.62 0.82 11.02
N SER A 48 0.20 -0.12 11.53
CA SER A 48 1.11 0.14 12.64
C SER A 48 2.15 1.21 12.32
N PHE A 49 2.49 1.42 11.04
CA PHE A 49 3.36 2.52 10.58
C PHE A 49 2.62 3.85 10.43
N ILE A 50 1.28 3.82 10.33
CA ILE A 50 0.46 4.98 9.99
C ILE A 50 -0.14 5.64 11.23
N GLN A 51 -0.50 4.83 12.24
CA GLN A 51 -1.26 5.24 13.42
C GLN A 51 -0.69 6.47 14.18
N HIS A 52 0.63 6.68 14.20
CA HIS A 52 1.27 7.79 14.92
C HIS A 52 1.83 8.88 14.01
N LEU A 53 1.47 8.88 12.73
CA LEU A 53 1.87 9.93 11.80
C LEU A 53 0.97 11.16 11.96
N PRO A 54 1.53 12.37 11.73
CA PRO A 54 2.94 12.67 11.46
C PRO A 54 3.80 12.93 12.72
N GLU A 55 3.22 12.90 13.92
CA GLU A 55 3.88 13.40 15.14
C GLU A 55 5.09 12.54 15.57
N HIS A 56 5.02 11.22 15.35
CA HIS A 56 6.11 10.32 15.71
C HIS A 56 7.21 10.34 14.64
N LYS A 57 8.27 11.12 14.91
CA LYS A 57 9.39 11.35 13.97
C LYS A 57 10.05 10.07 13.44
N SER A 58 10.12 9.01 14.25
CA SER A 58 10.69 7.73 13.80
C SER A 58 9.79 7.05 12.78
N ASP A 59 8.48 7.02 13.02
CA ASP A 59 7.51 6.38 12.12
C ASP A 59 7.46 7.16 10.79
N ALA A 60 7.45 8.50 10.89
CA ALA A 60 7.54 9.39 9.73
C ALA A 60 8.80 9.13 8.89
N ALA A 61 9.98 9.03 9.52
CA ALA A 61 11.22 8.74 8.82
C ALA A 61 11.21 7.37 8.14
N ILE A 62 10.66 6.35 8.80
CA ILE A 62 10.54 4.99 8.24
C ILE A 62 9.61 5.00 7.02
N VAL A 63 8.44 5.63 7.11
CA VAL A 63 7.47 5.71 6.01
C VAL A 63 8.05 6.45 4.81
N ILE A 64 8.77 7.55 5.03
CA ILE A 64 9.47 8.28 3.97
C ILE A 64 10.53 7.38 3.31
N ALA A 65 11.34 6.68 4.10
CA ALA A 65 12.39 5.80 3.58
C ALA A 65 11.81 4.64 2.74
N ILE A 66 10.76 3.99 3.24
CA ILE A 66 10.09 2.89 2.53
C ILE A 66 9.45 3.40 1.23
N THR A 67 8.76 4.54 1.27
CA THR A 67 8.11 5.12 0.09
C THR A 67 9.13 5.47 -0.99
N GLN A 68 10.25 6.08 -0.61
CA GLN A 68 11.33 6.41 -1.54
C GLN A 68 12.02 5.15 -2.11
N MET A 69 12.21 4.12 -1.29
CA MET A 69 12.75 2.84 -1.74
C MET A 69 11.81 2.16 -2.75
N ALA A 70 10.52 2.05 -2.43
CA ALA A 70 9.51 1.45 -3.31
C ALA A 70 9.49 2.15 -4.66
N LYS A 71 9.48 3.49 -4.67
CA LYS A 71 9.59 4.29 -5.89
C LYS A 71 10.84 3.95 -6.71
N THR A 72 11.99 3.80 -6.05
CA THR A 72 13.27 3.44 -6.71
C THR A 72 13.24 2.03 -7.32
N LEU A 73 12.45 1.13 -6.73
CA LEU A 73 12.22 -0.23 -7.24
C LEU A 73 11.07 -0.30 -8.26
N ASN A 74 10.48 0.83 -8.66
CA ASN A 74 9.28 0.92 -9.49
C ASN A 74 8.08 0.16 -8.90
N LEU A 75 7.93 0.22 -7.58
CA LEU A 75 6.80 -0.34 -6.83
C LEU A 75 5.85 0.78 -6.41
N GLU A 76 4.56 0.48 -6.47
CA GLU A 76 3.52 1.33 -5.90
C GLU A 76 3.40 1.07 -4.39
N VAL A 77 3.02 2.08 -3.62
CA VAL A 77 2.78 1.97 -2.16
C VAL A 77 1.33 2.27 -1.83
N VAL A 78 0.70 1.39 -1.06
CA VAL A 78 -0.58 1.63 -0.39
C VAL A 78 -0.30 1.83 1.10
N ALA A 79 -0.70 2.96 1.67
CA ALA A 79 -0.67 3.15 3.12
C ALA A 79 -2.03 2.75 3.71
N GLU A 80 -2.04 1.79 4.64
CA GLU A 80 -3.25 1.28 5.26
C GLU A 80 -3.53 1.90 6.64
N GLY A 81 -4.80 1.99 7.02
CA GLY A 81 -5.19 2.52 8.31
C GLY A 81 -5.07 4.04 8.42
N VAL A 82 -5.28 4.76 7.32
CA VAL A 82 -5.40 6.23 7.33
C VAL A 82 -6.72 6.63 7.99
N GLU A 83 -6.65 7.31 9.13
CA GLU A 83 -7.80 7.70 9.95
C GLU A 83 -7.97 9.21 10.09
N THR A 84 -6.95 10.01 9.79
CA THR A 84 -7.01 11.48 9.88
C THR A 84 -6.58 12.20 8.60
N GLU A 85 -7.00 13.45 8.47
CA GLU A 85 -6.58 14.33 7.36
C GLU A 85 -5.08 14.61 7.41
N GLU A 86 -4.52 14.79 8.60
CA GLU A 86 -3.10 15.03 8.82
C GLU A 86 -2.25 13.86 8.33
N GLN A 87 -2.68 12.62 8.60
CA GLN A 87 -2.04 11.41 8.08
C GLN A 87 -2.11 11.37 6.55
N ALA A 88 -3.30 11.60 5.97
CA ALA A 88 -3.49 11.60 4.53
C ALA A 88 -2.61 12.64 3.82
N LYS A 89 -2.54 13.85 4.38
CA LYS A 89 -1.71 14.94 3.88
C LYS A 89 -0.23 14.58 3.93
N PHE A 90 0.26 14.11 5.08
CA PHE A 90 1.65 13.70 5.25
C PHE A 90 2.05 12.61 4.25
N LEU A 91 1.20 11.60 4.06
CA LEU A 91 1.47 10.49 3.13
C LEU A 91 1.46 10.96 1.67
N THR A 92 0.57 11.88 1.32
CA THR A 92 0.53 12.51 -0.02
C THR A 92 1.79 13.33 -0.30
N GLU A 93 2.23 14.14 0.68
CA GLU A 93 3.46 14.92 0.60
C GLU A 93 4.70 14.02 0.47
N SER A 94 4.69 12.88 1.17
CA SER A 94 5.70 11.82 1.09
C SER A 94 5.67 11.01 -0.21
N LYS A 95 4.77 11.34 -1.14
CA LYS A 95 4.60 10.69 -2.45
C LYS A 95 4.16 9.22 -2.38
N CYS A 96 3.39 8.86 -1.34
CA CYS A 96 2.68 7.59 -1.31
C CYS A 96 1.66 7.54 -2.47
N ASN A 97 1.51 6.39 -3.14
CA ASN A 97 0.67 6.27 -4.34
C ASN A 97 -0.82 6.20 -3.98
N TYR A 98 -1.15 5.40 -2.97
CA TYR A 98 -2.53 5.09 -2.60
C TYR A 98 -2.70 5.15 -1.09
N LEU A 99 -3.86 5.63 -0.65
CA LEU A 99 -4.23 5.76 0.75
C LEU A 99 -5.50 4.95 1.00
N GLN A 100 -5.48 4.13 2.04
CA GLN A 100 -6.63 3.32 2.45
C GLN A 100 -6.86 3.50 3.95
N GLY A 101 -8.10 3.77 4.33
CA GLY A 101 -8.48 3.79 5.74
C GLY A 101 -9.81 4.47 5.99
N TYR A 102 -10.20 4.48 7.27
CA TYR A 102 -11.52 4.93 7.71
C TYR A 102 -11.74 6.44 7.55
N TYR A 103 -10.67 7.21 7.35
CA TYR A 103 -10.77 8.60 6.93
C TYR A 103 -11.58 8.73 5.61
N PHE A 104 -11.41 7.78 4.69
CA PHE A 104 -12.11 7.78 3.40
C PHE A 104 -13.43 7.02 3.48
N ALA A 105 -13.36 5.74 3.87
CA ALA A 105 -14.51 4.87 3.99
C ALA A 105 -14.15 3.66 4.87
N LYS A 106 -15.15 3.16 5.60
CA LYS A 106 -15.07 1.84 6.24
C LYS A 106 -15.33 0.74 5.18
N PRO A 107 -14.94 -0.53 5.44
CA PRO A 107 -15.46 -1.66 4.71
C PRO A 107 -16.99 -1.62 4.70
N VAL A 108 -17.57 -1.74 3.51
CA VAL A 108 -19.01 -1.63 3.29
C VAL A 108 -19.53 -2.86 2.55
N SER A 109 -20.86 -3.05 2.61
CA SER A 109 -21.53 -4.05 1.79
C SER A 109 -21.39 -3.74 0.29
N ILE A 110 -21.66 -4.73 -0.56
CA ILE A 110 -21.64 -4.51 -2.01
C ILE A 110 -22.75 -3.54 -2.45
N GLU A 111 -23.87 -3.53 -1.73
CA GLU A 111 -24.99 -2.62 -1.95
C GLU A 111 -24.57 -1.17 -1.67
N ASP A 112 -23.92 -0.93 -0.53
CA ASP A 112 -23.44 0.40 -0.15
C ASP A 112 -22.29 0.87 -1.06
N LEU A 113 -21.40 -0.05 -1.47
CA LEU A 113 -20.31 0.26 -2.40
C LEU A 113 -20.85 0.78 -3.74
N LYS A 114 -21.93 0.20 -4.28
CA LYS A 114 -22.56 0.68 -5.52
C LYS A 114 -23.03 2.13 -5.39
N VAL A 115 -23.66 2.46 -4.26
CA VAL A 115 -24.12 3.84 -3.99
C VAL A 115 -22.94 4.82 -3.93
N ILE A 116 -21.83 4.42 -3.31
CA ILE A 116 -20.60 5.24 -3.25
C ILE A 116 -20.02 5.43 -4.66
N LEU A 117 -19.91 4.35 -5.44
CA LEU A 117 -19.36 4.40 -6.80
C LEU A 117 -20.19 5.31 -7.70
N ASP A 118 -21.52 5.18 -7.68
CA ASP A 118 -22.41 6.02 -8.49
C ASP A 118 -22.16 7.50 -8.20
N ARG A 119 -22.09 7.89 -6.93
CA ARG A 119 -21.78 9.28 -6.53
C ARG A 119 -20.43 9.76 -7.07
N LEU A 120 -19.39 8.93 -7.02
CA LEU A 120 -18.05 9.29 -7.52
C LEU A 120 -18.01 9.46 -9.04
N TYR A 121 -18.80 8.68 -9.80
CA TYR A 121 -18.92 8.85 -11.25
C TYR A 121 -19.60 10.17 -11.62
N PHE A 122 -20.62 10.59 -10.87
CA PHE A 122 -21.32 11.85 -11.14
C PHE A 122 -20.50 13.12 -10.82
N ILE A 123 -19.50 13.04 -9.92
CA ILE A 123 -18.67 14.19 -9.55
C ILE A 123 -17.56 14.46 -10.58
N ASN A 124 -17.19 13.46 -11.38
CA ASN A 124 -16.09 13.55 -12.36
C ASN A 124 -16.54 13.75 -13.83
N THR A 125 -17.82 14.04 -14.06
CA THR A 125 -18.40 14.48 -15.34
C THR A 125 -18.97 15.88 -15.21
#